data_AF-A0A7C1A2M3-F1
#
_entry.id   AF-A0A7C1A2M3-F1
#
_cell.length_a   1.000
_cell.length_b   1.000
_cell.length_c   1.000
_cell.angle_alpha   90.00
_cell.angle_beta   90.00
_cell.angle_gamma   90.00
#
_symmetry.space_group_name_H-M   'P 1'
#
loop_
_entity.id
_entity.type
_entity.pdbx_description
1 polymer ?
#
loop_
_entity_poly.entity_id
_entity_poly.type
_entity_poly.pdbx_seq_one_letter_code
_entity_poly.pdbx_strand_id
1 'polypeptide(L)'
;KYFRDKMDKIDEKIINFRKEKDIFIAIDESRIVQKIKNAEEKLEELMITKKELEAKRDLIEKNITKEDPYTLAILGVSSSSTGNRIIMLQNRLNELLLNYTENYPEVVRLRAEIKLLNERLKSGSTDNYSEGTGSGMSTLNPVYQELKAEMSRIKLEIAGIKVREKQLKKLVESKKGYLREIPAEKKKLADLEREKGTNKRIYEELILRLGQSEVSKQMEIQDKGATFRIVDPAILSTRPVSPNRVKIILLGILAGFAGAFGLVLLLDSMDKSVKSVDVLKTLGLPLLAIIPRIHTEDDLKNQKKKDVGLYAFAGLFMLCVLGIFVFELIKR
;
A
#
# COMPACT_ATOMS: atom_id res chain seq x y z
N LYS A 1 19.83 -4.67 -0.23
CA LYS A 1 20.28 -4.03 -1.49
C LYS A 1 19.16 -3.99 -2.53
N TYR A 2 18.65 -5.14 -2.99
CA TYR A 2 17.55 -5.22 -3.99
C TYR A 2 16.35 -4.27 -3.76
N PHE A 3 15.74 -4.28 -2.58
CA PHE A 3 14.57 -3.41 -2.30
C PHE A 3 14.92 -1.92 -2.22
N ARG A 4 16.15 -1.57 -1.79
CA ARG A 4 16.64 -0.19 -1.78
C ARG A 4 16.75 0.31 -3.22
N ASP A 5 17.44 -0.44 -4.08
CA ASP A 5 17.61 -0.08 -5.50
C ASP A 5 16.24 0.02 -6.21
N LYS A 6 15.26 -0.82 -5.82
CA LYS A 6 13.90 -0.74 -6.36
C LYS A 6 13.16 0.52 -5.88
N MET A 7 13.33 0.92 -4.63
CA MET A 7 12.78 2.18 -4.12
C MET A 7 13.38 3.40 -4.82
N ASP A 8 14.69 3.42 -5.02
CA ASP A 8 15.37 4.52 -5.71
C ASP A 8 14.85 4.67 -7.16
N LYS A 9 14.66 3.56 -7.87
CA LYS A 9 14.02 3.56 -9.20
C LYS A 9 12.58 4.06 -9.19
N ILE A 10 11.81 3.77 -8.14
CA ILE A 10 10.44 4.28 -8.02
C ILE A 10 10.47 5.78 -7.72
N ASP A 11 11.43 6.24 -6.91
CA ASP A 11 11.61 7.66 -6.63
C ASP A 11 12.00 8.44 -7.87
N GLU A 12 12.92 7.93 -8.69
CA GLU A 12 13.21 8.50 -10.01
C GLU A 12 11.96 8.56 -10.89
N LYS A 13 11.16 7.49 -10.92
CA LYS A 13 9.88 7.48 -11.67
C LYS A 13 8.90 8.53 -11.16
N ILE A 14 8.77 8.69 -9.84
CA ILE A 14 7.89 9.71 -9.24
C ILE A 14 8.39 11.11 -9.58
N ILE A 15 9.70 11.37 -9.47
CA ILE A 15 10.31 12.65 -9.80
C ILE A 15 10.12 12.98 -11.29
N ASN A 16 10.42 12.02 -12.17
CA ASN A 16 10.25 12.17 -13.61
C ASN A 16 8.78 12.40 -13.97
N PHE A 17 7.86 11.65 -13.35
CA PHE A 17 6.42 11.84 -13.56
C PHE A 17 5.96 13.23 -13.12
N ARG A 18 6.40 13.69 -11.95
CA ARG A 18 6.09 15.05 -11.45
C ARG A 18 6.69 16.14 -12.34
N LYS A 19 7.87 15.91 -12.92
CA LYS A 19 8.54 16.84 -13.85
C LYS A 19 7.87 16.90 -15.21
N GLU A 20 7.51 15.76 -15.78
CA GLU A 20 6.83 15.67 -17.08
C GLU A 20 5.44 16.33 -17.03
N LYS A 21 4.75 16.19 -15.91
CA LYS A 21 3.37 16.65 -15.73
C LYS A 21 3.23 17.97 -14.97
N ASP A 22 4.35 18.62 -14.62
CA ASP A 22 4.41 19.87 -13.86
C ASP A 22 3.60 19.84 -12.54
N ILE A 23 3.51 18.66 -11.91
CA ILE A 23 2.68 18.39 -10.71
C ILE A 23 3.34 18.96 -9.43
N PHE A 24 4.52 19.58 -9.52
CA PHE A 24 5.21 20.14 -8.36
C PHE A 24 4.42 21.24 -7.64
N ILE A 25 3.54 21.92 -8.37
CA ILE A 25 2.56 22.86 -7.81
C ILE A 25 1.25 22.09 -7.75
N ALA A 26 0.67 21.93 -6.56
CA ALA A 26 -0.60 21.26 -6.36
C ALA A 26 -1.60 21.66 -7.47
N ILE A 27 -1.97 20.70 -8.32
CA ILE A 27 -2.91 20.96 -9.41
C ILE A 27 -4.23 21.39 -8.79
N ASP A 28 -4.50 22.69 -8.85
CA ASP A 28 -5.75 23.26 -8.38
C ASP A 28 -6.80 23.10 -9.47
N GLU A 29 -7.49 21.96 -9.42
CA GLU A 29 -8.63 21.64 -10.30
C GLU A 29 -9.68 22.75 -10.27
N SER A 30 -9.92 23.36 -9.11
CA SER A 30 -10.88 24.46 -8.94
C SER A 30 -10.48 25.65 -9.80
N ARG A 31 -9.20 26.02 -9.80
CA ARG A 31 -8.69 27.12 -10.63
C ARG A 31 -8.78 26.83 -12.13
N ILE A 32 -8.65 25.58 -12.56
CA ILE A 32 -8.86 25.16 -13.95
C ILE A 32 -10.34 25.26 -14.32
N VAL A 33 -11.23 24.76 -13.46
CA VAL A 33 -12.69 24.83 -13.63
C VAL A 33 -13.15 26.28 -13.69
N GLN A 34 -12.65 27.16 -12.82
CA GLN A 34 -12.92 28.60 -12.86
C GLN A 34 -12.46 29.23 -14.18
N LYS A 35 -11.25 28.90 -14.67
CA LYS A 35 -10.78 29.38 -15.98
C LYS A 35 -11.65 28.91 -17.14
N ILE A 36 -12.14 27.67 -17.09
CA ILE A 36 -13.08 27.13 -18.09
C ILE A 36 -14.38 27.91 -18.03
N LYS A 37 -14.97 28.06 -16.84
CA LYS A 37 -16.22 28.80 -16.63
C LYS A 37 -16.12 30.24 -17.15
N ASN A 38 -15.07 30.97 -16.77
CA ASN A 38 -14.86 32.35 -17.23
C ASN A 38 -14.67 32.43 -18.76
N ALA A 39 -14.09 31.41 -19.39
CA ALA A 39 -13.94 31.35 -20.84
C ALA A 39 -15.26 30.99 -21.55
N GLU A 40 -16.09 30.16 -20.94
CA GLU A 40 -17.44 29.83 -21.42
C GLU A 40 -18.38 31.03 -21.31
N GLU A 41 -18.37 31.76 -20.19
CA GLU A 41 -19.13 33.01 -20.02
C GLU A 41 -18.75 34.04 -21.08
N LYS A 42 -17.44 34.25 -21.33
CA LYS A 42 -16.97 35.14 -22.41
C LYS A 42 -17.38 34.65 -23.80
N LEU A 43 -17.42 33.34 -24.02
CA LEU A 43 -17.86 32.77 -25.29
C LEU A 43 -19.36 33.01 -25.50
N GLU A 44 -20.16 32.91 -24.45
CA GLU A 44 -21.59 33.19 -24.47
C GLU A 44 -21.87 34.67 -24.73
N GLU A 45 -21.13 35.58 -24.08
CA GLU A 45 -21.18 37.02 -24.34
C GLU A 45 -20.85 37.34 -25.81
N LEU A 46 -19.80 36.73 -26.37
CA LEU A 46 -19.45 36.88 -27.79
C LEU A 46 -20.51 36.30 -28.74
N MET A 47 -21.18 35.22 -28.35
CA MET A 47 -22.29 34.65 -29.13
C MET A 47 -23.50 35.58 -29.17
N ILE A 48 -23.84 36.21 -28.04
CA ILE A 48 -24.96 37.17 -27.95
C ILE A 48 -24.66 38.40 -28.80
N THR A 49 -23.50 39.03 -28.60
CA THR A 49 -23.08 40.22 -29.38
C THR A 49 -23.02 39.95 -30.88
N LYS A 50 -22.53 38.77 -31.29
CA LYS A 50 -22.55 38.36 -32.69
C LYS A 50 -23.97 38.23 -33.23
N LYS A 51 -24.91 37.62 -32.48
CA LYS A 51 -26.32 37.52 -32.91
C LYS A 51 -26.96 38.89 -33.07
N GLU A 52 -26.66 39.83 -32.17
CA GLU A 52 -27.13 41.22 -32.28
C GLU A 52 -26.60 41.91 -33.54
N LEU A 53 -25.30 41.75 -33.84
CA LEU A 53 -24.69 42.29 -35.06
C LEU A 53 -25.23 41.63 -36.33
N GLU A 54 -25.49 40.32 -36.30
CA GLU A 54 -26.13 39.60 -37.41
C GLU A 54 -27.56 40.12 -37.65
N ALA A 55 -28.35 40.34 -36.59
CA ALA A 55 -29.67 40.94 -36.71
C ALA A 55 -29.62 42.38 -37.27
N LYS A 56 -28.68 43.22 -36.79
CA LYS A 56 -28.46 44.58 -37.33
C LYS A 56 -28.07 44.56 -38.80
N ARG A 57 -27.16 43.66 -39.19
CA ARG A 57 -26.78 43.46 -40.59
C ARG A 57 -27.99 43.13 -41.44
N ASP A 58 -28.85 42.22 -40.99
CA ASP A 58 -30.02 41.77 -41.75
C ASP A 58 -31.06 42.88 -41.93
N LEU A 59 -31.22 43.73 -40.90
CA LEU A 59 -32.06 44.93 -41.00
C LEU A 59 -31.51 45.93 -42.03
N ILE A 60 -30.20 46.20 -42.00
CA ILE A 60 -29.54 47.10 -42.96
C ILE A 60 -29.62 46.53 -44.38
N GLU A 61 -29.37 45.23 -44.54
CA GLU A 61 -29.50 44.53 -45.83
C GLU A 61 -30.91 44.68 -46.40
N LYS A 62 -31.95 44.50 -45.57
CA LYS A 62 -33.34 44.75 -45.96
C LYS A 62 -33.60 46.20 -46.35
N ASN A 63 -33.00 47.17 -45.67
CA ASN A 63 -33.14 48.59 -46.02
C ASN A 63 -32.45 48.92 -47.35
N ILE A 64 -31.24 48.38 -47.58
CA ILE A 64 -30.51 48.52 -48.84
C ILE A 64 -31.31 47.94 -50.01
N THR A 65 -32.01 46.82 -49.83
CA THR A 65 -32.86 46.24 -50.91
C THR A 65 -34.09 47.08 -51.26
N LYS A 66 -34.50 48.01 -50.39
CA LYS A 66 -35.64 48.90 -50.61
C LYS A 66 -35.24 50.26 -51.19
N GLU A 67 -33.96 50.62 -51.14
CA GLU A 67 -33.44 51.89 -51.67
C GLU A 67 -32.79 51.68 -53.04
N ASP A 68 -33.10 52.57 -53.98
CA ASP A 68 -32.52 52.51 -55.32
C ASP A 68 -31.02 52.88 -55.30
N PRO A 69 -30.13 52.11 -55.97
CA PRO A 69 -28.68 52.36 -55.98
C PRO A 69 -28.27 53.67 -56.65
N TYR A 70 -29.15 54.19 -57.52
CA TYR A 70 -28.92 55.36 -58.33
C TYR A 70 -30.04 56.36 -58.10
N THR A 71 -29.67 57.59 -57.77
CA THR A 71 -30.60 58.72 -57.80
C THR A 71 -30.40 59.47 -59.11
N LEU A 72 -31.48 59.75 -59.82
CA LEU A 72 -31.42 60.47 -61.09
C LEU A 72 -31.01 61.92 -60.84
N ALA A 73 -29.74 62.25 -61.10
CA ALA A 73 -29.27 63.63 -61.15
C ALA A 73 -29.70 64.23 -62.50
N ILE A 74 -30.85 64.90 -62.52
CA ILE A 74 -31.25 65.69 -63.69
C ILE A 74 -30.30 66.89 -63.78
N LEU A 75 -29.53 66.95 -64.88
CA LEU A 75 -28.53 67.99 -65.16
C LEU A 75 -29.25 69.31 -65.50
N GLY A 76 -29.69 69.98 -64.45
CA GLY A 76 -30.47 71.22 -64.44
C GLY A 76 -31.01 71.54 -63.04
N VAL A 77 -30.80 70.63 -62.10
CA VAL A 77 -31.44 70.63 -60.79
C VAL A 77 -30.33 70.38 -59.75
N SER A 78 -29.60 71.45 -59.39
CA SER A 78 -28.76 71.56 -58.17
C SER A 78 -29.60 71.49 -56.87
N SER A 79 -30.73 70.79 -56.93
CA SER A 79 -31.89 70.91 -56.09
C SER A 79 -31.99 69.76 -55.08
N SER A 80 -31.35 68.62 -55.34
CA SER A 80 -31.38 67.46 -54.45
C SER A 80 -30.44 67.62 -53.26
N SER A 81 -29.22 68.12 -53.46
CA SER A 81 -28.29 68.46 -52.37
C SER A 81 -28.78 69.69 -51.57
N THR A 82 -29.25 70.72 -52.27
CA THR A 82 -29.85 71.92 -51.68
C THR A 82 -31.14 71.57 -50.92
N GLY A 83 -31.97 70.69 -51.49
CA GLY A 83 -33.19 70.17 -50.85
C GLY A 83 -32.90 69.36 -49.58
N ASN A 84 -31.94 68.43 -49.64
CA ASN A 84 -31.51 67.67 -48.46
C ASN A 84 -30.90 68.60 -47.38
N ARG A 85 -30.17 69.64 -47.77
CA ARG A 85 -29.66 70.65 -46.84
C ARG A 85 -30.79 71.46 -46.19
N ILE A 86 -31.83 71.82 -46.95
CA ILE A 86 -33.01 72.51 -46.42
C ILE A 86 -33.75 71.62 -45.42
N ILE A 87 -33.94 70.33 -45.71
CA ILE A 87 -34.58 69.37 -44.81
C ILE A 87 -33.79 69.25 -43.49
N MET A 88 -32.45 69.14 -43.56
CA MET A 88 -31.61 69.14 -42.36
C MET A 88 -31.71 70.44 -41.55
N LEU A 89 -31.71 71.59 -42.21
CA LEU A 89 -31.85 72.90 -41.55
C LEU A 89 -33.24 73.09 -40.94
N GLN A 90 -34.30 72.59 -41.58
CA GLN A 90 -35.66 72.59 -41.04
C GLN A 90 -35.79 71.71 -39.81
N ASN A 91 -35.20 70.51 -39.81
CA ASN A 91 -35.20 69.64 -38.64
C ASN A 91 -34.47 70.30 -37.46
N ARG A 92 -33.35 70.97 -37.71
CA ARG A 92 -32.62 71.71 -36.67
C ARG A 92 -33.37 72.94 -36.17
N LEU A 93 -34.08 73.64 -37.04
CA LEU A 93 -34.97 74.73 -36.66
C LEU A 93 -36.09 74.22 -35.74
N ASN A 94 -36.72 73.09 -36.09
CA ASN A 94 -37.77 72.48 -35.28
C ASN A 94 -37.25 72.06 -33.90
N GLU A 95 -36.05 71.49 -33.83
CA GLU A 95 -35.41 71.13 -32.56
C GLU A 95 -35.11 72.38 -31.68
N LEU A 96 -34.62 73.46 -32.29
CA LEU A 96 -34.36 74.72 -31.58
C LEU A 96 -35.67 75.37 -31.08
N LEU A 97 -36.75 75.29 -31.84
CA LEU A 97 -38.05 75.85 -31.46
C LEU A 97 -38.75 75.08 -30.32
N LEU A 98 -38.31 73.86 -30.00
CA LEU A 98 -38.79 73.15 -28.81
C LEU A 98 -38.30 73.80 -27.51
N ASN A 99 -37.13 74.45 -27.54
CA ASN A 99 -36.47 74.98 -26.35
C ASN A 99 -36.32 76.50 -26.35
N TYR A 100 -36.38 77.14 -27.52
CA TYR A 100 -36.16 78.58 -27.70
C TYR A 100 -37.33 79.25 -28.41
N THR A 101 -37.58 80.51 -28.08
CA THR A 101 -38.63 81.31 -28.71
C THR A 101 -38.22 81.78 -30.11
N GLU A 102 -39.21 82.18 -30.91
CA GLU A 102 -39.01 82.55 -32.33
C GLU A 102 -38.01 83.72 -32.55
N ASN A 103 -37.78 84.54 -31.52
CA ASN A 103 -36.89 85.70 -31.58
C ASN A 103 -35.43 85.39 -31.19
N TYR A 104 -35.08 84.13 -30.92
CA TYR A 104 -33.70 83.76 -30.59
C TYR A 104 -32.78 83.98 -31.80
N PRO A 105 -31.58 84.58 -31.63
CA PRO A 105 -30.71 84.96 -32.75
C PRO A 105 -30.37 83.80 -33.72
N GLU A 106 -30.18 82.58 -33.21
CA GLU A 106 -29.92 81.42 -34.07
C GLU A 106 -31.15 80.99 -34.87
N VAL A 107 -32.36 81.05 -34.30
CA VAL A 107 -33.61 80.71 -34.99
C VAL A 107 -33.85 81.67 -36.15
N VAL A 108 -33.62 82.97 -35.92
CA VAL A 108 -33.71 84.00 -36.96
C VAL A 108 -32.69 83.76 -38.07
N ARG A 109 -31.44 83.43 -37.71
CA ARG A 109 -30.38 83.12 -38.69
C ARG A 109 -30.74 81.89 -39.54
N LEU A 110 -31.17 80.80 -38.90
CA LEU A 110 -31.55 79.56 -39.60
C LEU A 110 -32.74 79.79 -40.53
N ARG A 111 -33.75 80.54 -40.09
CA ARG A 111 -34.91 80.89 -40.93
C ARG A 111 -34.50 81.73 -42.14
N ALA A 112 -33.59 82.69 -41.96
CA ALA A 112 -33.05 83.49 -43.06
C ALA A 112 -32.24 82.63 -44.06
N GLU A 113 -31.44 81.68 -43.55
CA GLU A 113 -30.65 80.75 -44.38
C GLU A 113 -31.55 79.81 -45.19
N ILE A 114 -32.59 79.23 -44.57
CA ILE A 114 -33.61 78.42 -45.26
C ILE A 114 -34.34 79.24 -46.33
N LYS A 115 -34.67 80.49 -46.03
CA LYS A 115 -35.36 81.38 -46.99
C LYS A 115 -34.48 81.63 -48.22
N LEU A 116 -33.21 81.96 -48.01
CA LEU A 116 -32.25 82.22 -49.09
C LEU A 116 -32.00 80.98 -49.95
N LEU A 117 -31.89 79.79 -49.34
CA LEU A 117 -31.76 78.53 -50.05
C LEU A 117 -33.01 78.19 -50.88
N ASN A 118 -34.21 78.45 -50.34
CA ASN A 118 -35.47 78.31 -51.07
C ASN A 118 -35.60 79.30 -52.23
N GLU A 119 -35.13 80.54 -52.07
CA GLU A 119 -35.12 81.54 -53.14
C GLU A 119 -34.18 81.12 -54.27
N ARG A 120 -33.01 80.57 -53.96
CA ARG A 120 -32.08 79.99 -54.96
C ARG A 120 -32.68 78.80 -55.71
N LEU A 121 -33.47 77.97 -55.04
CA LEU A 121 -34.22 76.88 -55.69
C LEU A 121 -35.25 77.44 -56.69
N LYS A 122 -35.95 78.50 -56.32
CA LYS A 122 -36.96 79.14 -57.18
C LYS A 122 -36.33 79.88 -58.36
N SER A 123 -35.22 80.60 -58.17
CA SER A 123 -34.55 81.35 -59.24
C SER A 123 -33.79 80.47 -60.23
N GLY A 124 -33.36 79.27 -59.83
CA GLY A 124 -32.82 78.27 -60.75
C GLY A 124 -33.86 77.60 -61.66
N SER A 125 -35.16 77.87 -61.47
CA SER A 125 -36.26 77.25 -62.24
C SER A 125 -36.77 78.14 -63.39
N THR A 126 -36.21 79.35 -63.57
CA THR A 126 -36.60 80.30 -64.62
C THR A 126 -35.38 80.65 -65.46
N ASP A 127 -34.90 79.69 -66.25
CA ASP A 127 -34.23 79.98 -67.53
C ASP A 127 -34.26 78.74 -68.44
N ASN A 128 -34.94 78.92 -69.58
CA ASN A 128 -34.86 78.20 -70.85
C ASN A 128 -35.07 76.67 -70.89
N TYR A 129 -36.26 76.32 -71.42
CA TYR A 129 -36.48 75.09 -72.19
C TYR A 129 -35.42 74.95 -73.30
N SER A 130 -34.64 73.88 -73.25
CA SER A 130 -34.04 73.28 -74.43
C SER A 130 -33.90 71.78 -74.19
N GLU A 131 -34.64 71.01 -75.00
CA GLU A 131 -34.42 69.59 -75.20
C GLU A 131 -32.98 69.36 -75.64
N GLY A 132 -32.14 68.94 -74.70
CA GLY A 132 -30.81 68.42 -74.95
C GLY A 132 -30.75 67.04 -74.34
N THR A 133 -30.49 66.03 -75.17
CA THR A 133 -30.23 64.63 -74.83
C THR A 133 -29.31 64.51 -73.61
N GLY A 134 -29.91 64.46 -72.42
CA GLY A 134 -29.21 64.26 -71.18
C GLY A 134 -28.95 62.78 -71.03
N SER A 135 -27.71 62.36 -71.35
CA SER A 135 -27.15 61.14 -70.79
C SER A 135 -27.22 61.28 -69.27
N GLY A 136 -28.28 60.73 -68.66
CA GLY A 136 -28.50 60.76 -67.22
C GLY A 136 -27.32 60.08 -66.54
N MET A 137 -26.36 60.88 -66.07
CA MET A 137 -25.27 60.36 -65.27
C MET A 137 -25.89 59.97 -63.94
N SER A 138 -26.16 58.67 -63.78
CA SER A 138 -26.58 58.07 -62.52
C SER A 138 -25.49 58.33 -61.48
N THR A 139 -25.70 59.35 -60.65
CA THR A 139 -24.87 59.55 -59.47
C THR A 139 -25.31 58.54 -58.42
N LEU A 140 -24.35 57.84 -57.82
CA LEU A 140 -24.64 56.92 -56.71
C LEU A 140 -25.36 57.65 -55.57
N ASN A 141 -26.39 57.00 -55.02
CA ASN A 141 -27.11 57.51 -53.86
C ASN A 141 -26.17 57.58 -52.63
N PRO A 142 -25.95 58.75 -52.00
CA PRO A 142 -25.08 58.88 -50.82
C PRO A 142 -25.54 58.03 -49.63
N VAL A 143 -26.85 57.88 -49.42
CA VAL A 143 -27.42 57.06 -48.32
C VAL A 143 -27.11 55.58 -48.53
N TYR A 144 -27.23 55.11 -49.78
CA TYR A 144 -26.86 53.75 -50.16
C TYR A 144 -25.37 53.46 -49.91
N GLN A 145 -24.49 54.43 -50.18
CA GLN A 145 -23.06 54.30 -49.89
C GLN A 145 -22.77 54.21 -48.39
N GLU A 146 -23.45 55.03 -47.58
CA GLU A 146 -23.34 55.01 -46.12
C GLU A 146 -23.78 53.66 -45.53
N LEU A 147 -24.96 53.17 -45.92
CA LEU A 147 -25.47 51.86 -45.47
C LEU A 147 -24.56 50.71 -45.89
N LYS A 148 -23.99 50.77 -47.11
CA LYS A 148 -23.04 49.74 -47.58
C LYS A 148 -21.72 49.78 -46.81
N ALA A 149 -21.25 50.97 -46.44
CA ALA A 149 -20.07 51.13 -45.60
C ALA A 149 -20.33 50.60 -44.17
N GLU A 150 -21.50 50.91 -43.59
CA GLU A 150 -21.93 50.39 -42.29
C GLU A 150 -22.05 48.85 -42.30
N MET A 151 -22.72 48.28 -43.31
CA MET A 151 -22.82 46.83 -43.48
C MET A 151 -21.43 46.17 -43.57
N SER A 152 -20.49 46.81 -44.28
CA SER A 152 -19.12 46.30 -44.40
C SER A 152 -18.39 46.32 -43.05
N ARG A 153 -18.57 47.38 -42.24
CA ARG A 153 -18.02 47.46 -40.88
C ARG A 153 -18.57 46.35 -39.99
N ILE A 154 -19.89 46.15 -39.99
CA ILE A 154 -20.54 45.07 -39.20
C ILE A 154 -20.05 43.69 -39.65
N LYS A 155 -19.89 43.45 -40.96
CA LYS A 155 -19.35 42.18 -41.48
C LYS A 155 -17.93 41.93 -41.00
N LEU A 156 -17.07 42.95 -40.97
CA LEU A 156 -15.71 42.84 -40.43
C LEU A 156 -15.71 42.54 -38.93
N GLU A 157 -16.60 43.18 -38.17
CA GLU A 157 -16.75 42.96 -36.74
C GLU A 157 -17.22 41.52 -36.42
N ILE A 158 -18.25 41.04 -37.13
CA ILE A 158 -18.73 39.65 -37.04
C ILE A 158 -17.59 38.67 -37.38
N ALA A 159 -16.80 38.94 -38.42
CA ALA A 159 -15.67 38.10 -38.77
C ALA A 159 -14.60 38.07 -37.66
N GLY A 160 -14.31 39.22 -37.04
CA GLY A 160 -13.41 39.33 -35.90
C GLY A 160 -13.93 38.52 -34.68
N ILE A 161 -15.21 38.64 -34.35
CA ILE A 161 -15.84 37.87 -33.27
C ILE A 161 -15.77 36.36 -33.56
N LYS A 162 -16.07 35.92 -34.79
CA LYS A 162 -15.97 34.49 -35.17
C LYS A 162 -14.57 33.91 -34.95
N VAL A 163 -13.52 34.69 -35.22
CA VAL A 163 -12.13 34.27 -34.95
C VAL A 163 -11.91 34.11 -33.44
N ARG A 164 -12.36 35.08 -32.63
CA ARG A 164 -12.25 35.01 -31.15
C ARG A 164 -13.04 33.84 -30.59
N GLU A 165 -14.29 33.62 -31.03
CA GLU A 165 -15.11 32.46 -30.65
C GLU A 165 -14.36 31.15 -30.92
N LYS A 166 -13.74 31.00 -32.10
CA LYS A 166 -12.98 29.80 -32.46
C LYS A 166 -11.76 29.60 -31.55
N GLN A 167 -11.06 30.66 -31.20
CA GLN A 167 -9.92 30.60 -30.27
C GLN A 167 -10.36 30.22 -28.86
N LEU A 168 -11.41 30.85 -28.32
CA LEU A 168 -11.96 30.53 -27.00
C LEU A 168 -12.49 29.09 -26.95
N LYS A 169 -13.22 28.63 -27.97
CA LYS A 169 -13.68 27.22 -28.05
C LYS A 169 -12.52 26.24 -28.01
N LYS A 170 -11.45 26.48 -28.78
CA LYS A 170 -10.23 25.65 -28.74
C LYS A 170 -9.57 25.65 -27.35
N LEU A 171 -9.50 26.82 -26.71
CA LEU A 171 -8.94 26.95 -25.37
C LEU A 171 -9.77 26.15 -24.36
N VAL A 172 -11.10 26.30 -24.38
CA VAL A 172 -12.03 25.55 -23.52
C VAL A 172 -11.86 24.05 -23.73
N GLU A 173 -11.84 23.57 -24.97
CA GLU A 173 -11.71 22.14 -25.25
C GLU A 173 -10.35 21.59 -24.78
N SER A 174 -9.26 22.34 -25.01
CA SER A 174 -7.93 21.97 -24.51
C SER A 174 -7.91 21.89 -22.98
N LYS A 175 -8.53 22.84 -22.27
CA LYS A 175 -8.60 22.83 -20.81
C LYS A 175 -9.51 21.72 -20.27
N LYS A 176 -10.63 21.44 -20.92
CA LYS A 176 -11.49 20.29 -20.61
C LYS A 176 -10.80 18.95 -20.86
N GLY A 177 -10.00 18.85 -21.93
CA GLY A 177 -9.16 17.69 -22.21
C GLY A 177 -8.16 17.46 -21.08
N TYR A 178 -7.39 18.49 -20.73
CA TYR A 178 -6.46 18.43 -19.60
C TYR A 178 -7.15 18.06 -18.27
N LEU A 179 -8.32 18.64 -17.99
CA LEU A 179 -9.10 18.31 -16.78
C LEU A 179 -9.53 16.84 -16.72
N ARG A 180 -9.84 16.22 -17.86
CA ARG A 180 -10.18 14.80 -17.96
C ARG A 180 -8.98 13.88 -17.71
N GLU A 181 -7.76 14.34 -17.99
CA GLU A 181 -6.54 13.56 -17.80
C GLU A 181 -6.06 13.56 -16.34
N ILE A 182 -6.34 14.64 -15.59
CA ILE A 182 -5.89 14.81 -14.19
C ILE A 182 -6.22 13.61 -13.29
N PRO A 183 -7.45 13.04 -13.26
CA PRO A 183 -7.74 11.88 -12.41
C PRO A 183 -6.90 10.65 -12.74
N ALA A 184 -6.63 10.40 -14.02
CA ALA A 184 -5.79 9.28 -14.45
C ALA A 184 -4.33 9.50 -14.03
N GLU A 185 -3.83 10.73 -14.14
CA GLU A 185 -2.49 11.10 -13.69
C GLU A 185 -2.34 11.00 -12.15
N LYS A 186 -3.34 11.48 -11.40
CA LYS A 186 -3.41 11.33 -9.94
C LYS A 186 -3.42 9.87 -9.52
N LYS A 187 -4.19 9.03 -10.19
CA LYS A 187 -4.22 7.59 -9.94
C LYS A 187 -2.83 6.98 -10.16
N LYS A 188 -2.17 7.29 -11.28
CA LYS A 188 -0.83 6.79 -11.59
C LYS A 188 0.20 7.21 -10.54
N LEU A 189 0.15 8.46 -10.08
CA LEU A 189 1.00 8.93 -9.00
C LEU A 189 0.72 8.18 -7.68
N ALA A 190 -0.56 8.04 -7.31
CA ALA A 190 -0.96 7.32 -6.11
C ALA A 190 -0.53 5.83 -6.15
N ASP A 191 -0.56 5.20 -7.32
CA ASP A 191 -0.10 3.83 -7.51
C ASP A 191 1.43 3.72 -7.33
N LEU A 192 2.21 4.66 -7.86
CA LEU A 192 3.67 4.73 -7.64
C LEU A 192 4.02 4.97 -6.16
N GLU A 193 3.29 5.88 -5.50
CA GLU A 193 3.47 6.17 -4.07
C GLU A 193 3.11 4.95 -3.20
N ARG A 194 2.04 4.22 -3.55
CA ARG A 194 1.66 2.97 -2.90
C ARG A 194 2.71 1.87 -3.12
N GLU A 195 3.25 1.75 -4.33
CA GLU A 195 4.33 0.80 -4.63
C GLU A 195 5.58 1.11 -3.80
N LYS A 196 5.97 2.40 -3.73
CA LYS A 196 7.06 2.88 -2.87
C LYS A 196 6.82 2.50 -1.42
N GLY A 197 5.64 2.81 -0.89
CA GLY A 197 5.27 2.51 0.50
C GLY A 197 5.30 1.02 0.81
N THR A 198 4.85 0.18 -0.13
CA THR A 198 4.89 -1.29 0.00
C THR A 198 6.32 -1.81 0.04
N ASN A 199 7.18 -1.37 -0.89
CA ASN A 199 8.58 -1.78 -0.92
C ASN A 199 9.35 -1.29 0.32
N LYS A 200 9.06 -0.08 0.80
CA LYS A 200 9.61 0.46 2.05
C LYS A 200 9.27 -0.44 3.24
N ARG A 201 7.99 -0.81 3.39
CA ARG A 201 7.52 -1.71 4.46
C ARG A 201 8.20 -3.07 4.40
N ILE A 202 8.31 -3.67 3.21
CA ILE A 202 9.00 -4.95 3.03
C ILE A 202 10.48 -4.83 3.39
N TYR A 203 11.14 -3.74 2.97
CA TYR A 203 12.53 -3.48 3.31
C TYR A 203 12.72 -3.36 4.83
N GLU A 204 11.86 -2.59 5.51
CA GLU A 204 11.88 -2.45 6.97
C GLU A 204 11.67 -3.80 7.68
N GLU A 205 10.70 -4.61 7.23
CA GLU A 205 10.46 -5.95 7.78
C GLU A 205 11.67 -6.88 7.61
N LEU A 206 12.32 -6.84 6.44
CA LEU A 206 13.52 -7.64 6.18
C LEU A 206 14.71 -7.21 7.06
N ILE A 207 14.88 -5.92 7.27
CA ILE A 207 15.91 -5.39 8.17
C ILE A 207 15.64 -5.84 9.62
N LEU A 208 14.38 -5.79 10.06
CA LEU A 208 13.99 -6.27 11.39
C LEU A 208 14.26 -7.77 11.56
N ARG A 209 13.87 -8.60 10.57
CA ARG A 209 14.15 -10.05 10.59
C ARG A 209 15.64 -10.36 10.56
N LEU A 210 16.43 -9.60 9.80
CA LEU A 210 17.88 -9.74 9.78
C LEU A 210 18.48 -9.44 11.17
N GLY A 211 18.07 -8.34 11.81
CA GLY A 211 18.50 -8.01 13.17
C GLY A 211 18.12 -9.09 14.18
N GLN A 212 16.91 -9.65 14.10
CA GLN A 212 16.50 -10.78 14.94
C GLN A 212 17.37 -12.02 14.70
N SER A 213 17.64 -12.38 13.44
CA SER A 213 18.49 -13.51 13.09
C SER A 213 19.94 -13.33 13.56
N GLU A 214 20.48 -12.11 13.50
CA GLU A 214 21.82 -11.80 14.01
C GLU A 214 21.89 -11.93 15.53
N VAL A 215 20.86 -11.45 16.24
CA VAL A 215 20.73 -11.65 17.70
C VAL A 215 20.62 -13.12 18.04
N SER A 216 19.75 -13.88 17.37
CA SER A 216 19.63 -15.34 17.58
C SER A 216 20.94 -16.08 17.31
N LYS A 217 21.68 -15.70 16.26
CA LYS A 217 23.01 -16.26 15.96
C LYS A 217 24.02 -15.94 17.07
N GLN A 218 24.03 -14.72 17.60
CA GLN A 218 24.90 -14.35 18.72
C GLN A 218 24.53 -15.12 19.99
N MET A 219 23.24 -15.32 20.26
CA MET A 219 22.76 -16.14 21.37
C MET A 219 23.19 -17.60 21.20
N GLU A 220 23.06 -18.20 20.01
CA GLU A 220 23.52 -19.58 19.76
C GLU A 220 25.04 -19.72 19.93
N ILE A 221 25.81 -18.70 19.53
CA ILE A 221 27.27 -18.67 19.75
C ILE A 221 27.60 -18.52 21.25
N GLN A 222 26.84 -17.71 22.00
CA GLN A 222 26.95 -17.61 23.46
C GLN A 222 26.56 -18.92 24.16
N ASP A 223 25.47 -19.56 23.74
CA ASP A 223 24.97 -20.83 24.29
C ASP A 223 25.84 -22.03 23.91
N LYS A 224 26.62 -21.96 22.81
CA LYS A 224 27.70 -22.92 22.53
C LYS A 224 28.84 -22.82 23.56
N GLY A 225 28.95 -21.70 24.27
CA GLY A 225 29.64 -21.59 25.53
C GLY A 225 28.73 -21.98 26.70
N ALA A 226 28.03 -23.11 26.62
CA ALA A 226 27.22 -23.60 27.73
C ALA A 226 28.12 -23.74 28.97
N THR A 227 27.98 -22.79 29.91
CA THR A 227 28.35 -23.00 31.30
C THR A 227 27.42 -24.10 31.81
N PHE A 228 27.87 -25.35 31.68
CA PHE A 228 27.26 -26.48 32.35
C PHE A 228 27.27 -26.19 33.86
N ARG A 229 26.18 -25.62 34.37
CA ARG A 229 25.96 -25.51 35.80
C ARG A 229 25.37 -26.83 36.25
N ILE A 230 26.22 -27.67 36.84
CA ILE A 230 25.80 -28.90 37.49
C ILE A 230 24.86 -28.49 38.64
N VAL A 231 23.55 -28.70 38.44
CA VAL A 231 22.53 -28.38 39.45
C VAL A 231 22.46 -29.46 40.53
N ASP A 232 22.74 -30.71 40.16
CA ASP A 232 22.74 -31.85 41.07
C ASP A 232 23.87 -32.83 40.70
N PRO A 233 24.99 -32.85 41.46
CA PRO A 233 26.06 -33.81 41.23
C PRO A 233 25.59 -35.22 41.59
N ALA A 234 25.93 -36.21 40.77
CA ALA A 234 25.56 -37.61 41.01
C ALA A 234 26.14 -38.12 42.34
N ILE A 235 25.25 -38.37 43.30
CA ILE A 235 25.61 -38.92 44.61
C ILE A 235 25.76 -40.44 44.44
N LEU A 236 26.99 -40.94 44.54
CA LEU A 236 27.25 -42.39 44.56
C LEU A 236 26.66 -42.99 45.84
N SER A 237 25.85 -44.04 45.71
CA SER A 237 25.28 -44.74 46.87
C SER A 237 26.40 -45.35 47.72
N THR A 238 26.54 -44.90 48.97
CA THR A 238 27.51 -45.43 49.95
C THR A 238 27.12 -46.80 50.51
N ARG A 239 25.94 -47.32 50.14
CA ARG A 239 25.44 -48.63 50.59
C ARG A 239 25.01 -49.51 49.42
N PRO A 240 25.39 -50.80 49.43
CA PRO A 240 24.95 -51.73 48.40
C PRO A 240 23.43 -51.97 48.50
N VAL A 241 22.72 -51.68 47.42
CA VAL A 241 21.25 -51.82 47.32
C VAL A 241 20.84 -53.30 47.17
N SER A 242 21.75 -54.16 46.70
CA SER A 242 21.54 -55.60 46.58
C SER A 242 22.88 -56.37 46.51
N PRO A 243 22.92 -57.67 46.83
CA PRO A 243 22.00 -58.47 47.64
C PRO A 243 22.30 -58.35 49.15
N ASN A 244 21.34 -58.72 50.02
CA ASN A 244 21.52 -58.70 51.47
C ASN A 244 22.42 -59.86 51.92
N ARG A 245 23.73 -59.62 51.94
CA ARG A 245 24.79 -60.60 52.17
C ARG A 245 24.63 -61.37 53.50
N VAL A 246 24.13 -60.70 54.55
CA VAL A 246 23.86 -61.33 55.85
C VAL A 246 22.80 -62.43 55.74
N LYS A 247 21.73 -62.21 54.96
CA LYS A 247 20.70 -63.24 54.73
C LYS A 247 21.27 -64.45 54.00
N ILE A 248 22.13 -64.23 53.01
CA ILE A 248 22.76 -65.32 52.23
C ILE A 248 23.66 -66.17 53.12
N ILE A 249 24.49 -65.55 53.96
CA ILE A 249 25.37 -66.27 54.88
C ILE A 249 24.56 -67.10 55.87
N LEU A 250 23.51 -66.51 56.48
CA LEU A 250 22.65 -67.22 57.44
C LEU A 250 21.97 -68.43 56.79
N LEU A 251 21.46 -68.27 55.56
CA LEU A 251 20.79 -69.33 54.82
C LEU A 251 21.77 -70.44 54.40
N GLY A 252 23.01 -70.08 54.05
CA GLY A 252 24.09 -71.02 53.79
C GLY A 252 24.49 -71.85 55.01
N ILE A 253 24.60 -71.23 56.19
CA ILE A 253 24.86 -71.96 57.44
C ILE A 253 23.72 -72.94 57.74
N LEU A 254 22.46 -72.49 57.62
CA LEU A 254 21.30 -73.33 57.86
C LEU A 254 21.23 -74.52 56.89
N ALA A 255 21.46 -74.26 55.59
CA ALA A 255 21.52 -75.31 54.58
C ALA A 255 22.68 -76.29 54.81
N GLY A 256 23.83 -75.80 55.27
CA GLY A 256 24.98 -76.63 55.65
C GLY A 256 24.66 -77.58 56.80
N PHE A 257 24.01 -77.09 57.86
CA PHE A 257 23.57 -77.94 58.98
C PHE A 257 22.52 -78.97 58.54
N ALA A 258 21.51 -78.54 57.78
CA ALA A 258 20.50 -79.44 57.25
C ALA A 258 21.11 -80.52 56.33
N GLY A 259 22.05 -80.13 55.48
CA GLY A 259 22.79 -81.03 54.60
C GLY A 259 23.64 -82.03 55.39
N ALA A 260 24.42 -81.57 56.37
CA ALA A 260 25.24 -82.44 57.22
C ALA A 260 24.40 -83.44 58.01
N PHE A 261 23.30 -82.99 58.62
CA PHE A 261 22.38 -83.85 59.35
C PHE A 261 21.73 -84.88 58.41
N GLY A 262 21.28 -84.45 57.23
CA GLY A 262 20.77 -85.35 56.20
C GLY A 262 21.79 -86.37 55.73
N LEU A 263 23.05 -85.98 55.55
CA LEU A 263 24.14 -86.86 55.14
C LEU A 263 24.46 -87.91 56.22
N VAL A 264 24.47 -87.51 57.49
CA VAL A 264 24.67 -88.45 58.61
C VAL A 264 23.53 -89.47 58.67
N LEU A 265 22.27 -89.03 58.57
CA LEU A 265 21.12 -89.95 58.55
C LEU A 265 21.14 -90.88 57.34
N LEU A 266 21.57 -90.38 56.18
CA LEU A 266 21.66 -91.18 54.96
C LEU A 266 22.78 -92.22 55.06
N LEU A 267 23.94 -91.83 55.60
CA LEU A 267 25.04 -92.75 55.87
C LEU A 267 24.65 -93.80 56.91
N ASP A 268 23.96 -93.41 57.98
CA ASP A 268 23.47 -94.33 59.02
C ASP A 268 22.41 -95.29 58.48
N SER A 269 21.48 -94.81 57.65
CA SER A 269 20.47 -95.66 56.99
C SER A 269 21.06 -96.61 55.94
N MET A 270 22.19 -96.27 55.32
CA MET A 270 22.88 -97.14 54.37
C MET A 270 23.81 -98.13 55.06
N ASP A 271 24.22 -97.86 56.30
CA ASP A 271 25.05 -98.75 57.09
C ASP A 271 24.21 -99.89 57.68
N LYS A 272 24.31 -101.06 57.06
CA LYS A 272 23.63 -102.29 57.51
C LYS A 272 24.41 -103.04 58.61
N SER A 273 25.46 -102.45 59.17
CA SER A 273 26.25 -103.10 60.23
C SER A 273 25.50 -103.06 61.57
N VAL A 274 25.38 -104.20 62.23
CA VAL A 274 24.75 -104.27 63.56
C VAL A 274 25.77 -103.86 64.63
N LYS A 275 25.60 -102.67 65.19
CA LYS A 275 26.58 -102.06 66.10
C LYS A 275 26.22 -102.15 67.59
N SER A 276 24.97 -102.51 67.93
CA SER A 276 24.52 -102.60 69.32
C SER A 276 23.88 -103.95 69.63
N VAL A 277 24.22 -104.51 70.81
CA VAL A 277 23.75 -105.81 71.30
C VAL A 277 22.23 -105.86 71.48
N ASP A 278 21.61 -104.71 71.72
CA ASP A 278 20.15 -104.61 71.94
C ASP A 278 19.34 -104.89 70.68
N VAL A 279 19.91 -104.64 69.50
CA VAL A 279 19.27 -104.97 68.20
C VAL A 279 19.27 -106.49 67.97
N LEU A 280 20.25 -107.24 68.49
CA LEU A 280 20.26 -108.72 68.37
C LEU A 280 19.20 -109.37 69.26
N LYS A 281 18.88 -108.77 70.41
CA LYS A 281 17.82 -109.29 71.31
C LYS A 281 16.43 -109.22 70.67
N THR A 282 16.14 -108.16 69.90
CA THR A 282 14.84 -108.03 69.20
C THR A 282 14.71 -108.97 68.00
N LEU A 283 15.83 -109.40 67.40
CA LEU A 283 15.84 -110.40 66.33
C LEU A 283 15.73 -111.86 66.83
N GLY A 284 15.64 -112.10 68.15
CA GLY A 284 15.39 -113.43 68.73
C GLY A 284 16.56 -114.42 68.61
N LEU A 285 17.75 -113.94 68.27
CA LEU A 285 18.95 -114.78 68.11
C LEU A 285 19.65 -115.00 69.47
N PRO A 286 20.06 -116.23 69.82
CA PRO A 286 20.76 -116.50 71.06
C PRO A 286 22.17 -115.86 71.06
N LEU A 287 22.46 -115.07 72.09
CA LEU A 287 23.75 -114.41 72.28
C LEU A 287 24.74 -115.38 72.95
N LEU A 288 25.70 -115.93 72.21
CA LEU A 288 26.62 -116.95 72.73
C LEU A 288 27.73 -116.38 73.62
N ALA A 289 28.29 -115.21 73.26
CA ALA A 289 29.34 -114.55 74.03
C ALA A 289 29.49 -113.08 73.57
N ILE A 290 29.88 -112.19 74.49
CA ILE A 290 30.29 -110.82 74.19
C ILE A 290 31.80 -110.76 74.36
N ILE A 291 32.54 -110.44 73.29
CA ILE A 291 33.98 -110.20 73.37
C ILE A 291 34.16 -108.71 73.69
N PRO A 292 34.67 -108.35 74.90
CA PRO A 292 34.96 -106.97 75.20
C PRO A 292 36.06 -106.48 74.26
N ARG A 293 35.87 -105.30 73.68
CA ARG A 293 36.87 -104.68 72.81
C ARG A 293 38.03 -104.18 73.69
N ILE A 294 39.14 -104.90 73.71
CA ILE A 294 40.35 -104.52 74.47
C ILE A 294 41.17 -103.61 73.56
N HIS A 295 41.27 -102.33 73.92
CA HIS A 295 42.06 -101.36 73.15
C HIS A 295 43.54 -101.47 73.51
N THR A 296 44.39 -101.73 72.52
CA THR A 296 45.87 -101.67 72.67
C THR A 296 46.32 -100.20 72.67
N GLU A 297 47.44 -99.87 73.32
CA GLU A 297 47.93 -98.47 73.37
C GLU A 297 48.14 -97.84 71.98
N ASP A 298 48.52 -98.65 70.98
CA ASP A 298 48.70 -98.19 69.60
C ASP A 298 47.36 -97.88 68.89
N ASP A 299 46.28 -98.57 69.22
CA ASP A 299 44.94 -98.27 68.71
C ASP A 299 44.41 -96.94 69.28
N LEU A 300 44.65 -96.68 70.56
CA LEU A 300 44.28 -95.42 71.21
C LEU A 300 45.09 -94.25 70.64
N LYS A 301 46.39 -94.45 70.34
CA LYS A 301 47.23 -93.43 69.70
C LYS A 301 46.78 -93.14 68.26
N ASN A 302 46.41 -94.16 67.49
CA ASN A 302 45.93 -93.99 66.12
C ASN A 302 44.54 -93.37 66.06
N GLN A 303 43.63 -93.70 66.98
CA GLN A 303 42.34 -92.99 67.11
C GLN A 303 42.54 -91.53 67.49
N LYS A 304 43.37 -91.23 68.51
CA LYS A 304 43.69 -89.84 68.88
C LYS A 304 44.28 -89.05 67.72
N LYS A 305 45.17 -89.64 66.91
CA LYS A 305 45.70 -88.97 65.70
C LYS A 305 44.62 -88.66 64.67
N LYS A 306 43.67 -89.58 64.44
CA LYS A 306 42.54 -89.37 63.52
C LYS A 306 41.57 -88.31 64.04
N ASP A 307 41.24 -88.36 65.33
CA ASP A 307 40.34 -87.41 65.98
C ASP A 307 40.94 -86.01 66.03
N VAL A 308 42.24 -85.89 66.35
CA VAL A 308 42.95 -84.61 66.30
C VAL A 308 42.96 -84.04 64.89
N GLY A 309 43.16 -84.86 63.86
CA GLY A 309 43.05 -84.43 62.45
C GLY A 309 41.65 -83.93 62.09
N LEU A 310 40.61 -84.64 62.52
CA LEU A 310 39.21 -84.27 62.30
C LEU A 310 38.86 -82.95 63.00
N TYR A 311 39.22 -82.81 64.28
CA TYR A 311 38.98 -81.59 65.04
C TYR A 311 39.79 -80.40 64.51
N ALA A 312 41.02 -80.61 64.07
CA ALA A 312 41.82 -79.57 63.43
C ALA A 312 41.17 -79.09 62.12
N PHE A 313 40.66 -80.01 61.29
CA PHE A 313 39.95 -79.67 60.06
C PHE A 313 38.64 -78.91 60.35
N ALA A 314 37.84 -79.37 61.31
CA ALA A 314 36.61 -78.70 61.73
C ALA A 314 36.88 -77.29 62.31
N GLY A 315 37.93 -77.15 63.12
CA GLY A 315 38.36 -75.87 63.67
C GLY A 315 38.83 -74.89 62.60
N LEU A 316 39.61 -75.36 61.62
CA LEU A 316 40.07 -74.54 60.50
C LEU A 316 38.90 -74.07 59.62
N PHE A 317 37.93 -74.95 59.36
CA PHE A 317 36.71 -74.59 58.64
C PHE A 317 35.89 -73.52 59.39
N MET A 318 35.73 -73.67 60.70
CA MET A 318 35.03 -72.68 61.54
C MET A 318 35.73 -71.31 61.51
N LEU A 319 37.07 -71.30 61.58
CA LEU A 319 37.86 -70.06 61.46
C LEU A 319 37.69 -69.40 60.09
N CYS A 320 37.64 -70.17 59.01
CA CYS A 320 37.36 -69.62 57.67
C CYS A 320 35.98 -68.94 57.60
N VAL A 321 34.94 -69.58 58.15
CA VAL A 321 33.58 -69.00 58.17
C VAL A 321 33.53 -67.73 59.01
N LEU A 322 34.17 -67.72 60.18
CA LEU A 322 34.28 -66.52 61.03
C LEU A 322 35.09 -65.41 60.36
N GLY A 323 36.19 -65.75 59.67
CA GLY A 323 37.00 -64.80 58.91
C GLY A 323 36.21 -64.11 57.80
N ILE A 324 35.39 -64.86 57.06
CA ILE A 324 34.48 -64.30 56.04
C ILE A 324 33.46 -63.36 56.68
N PHE A 325 32.90 -63.73 57.83
CA PHE A 325 31.94 -62.91 58.54
C PHE A 325 32.56 -61.59 59.05
N VAL A 326 33.76 -61.65 59.62
CA VAL A 326 34.51 -60.47 60.09
C VAL A 326 34.93 -59.58 58.93
N PHE A 327 35.41 -60.15 57.83
CA PHE A 327 35.76 -59.39 56.61
C PHE A 327 34.56 -58.60 56.06
N GLU A 328 33.37 -59.20 56.09
CA GLU A 328 32.14 -58.54 55.65
C GLU A 328 31.68 -57.44 56.64
N LEU A 329 31.94 -57.62 57.94
CA LEU A 329 31.62 -56.61 58.97
C LEU A 329 32.54 -55.38 58.87
N ILE A 330 33.82 -55.59 58.51
CA ILE A 330 34.81 -54.51 58.28
C ILE A 330 34.52 -53.74 56.98
N LYS A 331 33.94 -54.40 55.97
CA LYS A 331 33.64 -53.81 54.67
C LYS A 331 32.33 -52.98 54.64
N ARG A 332 31.52 -53.05 55.70
CA ARG A 332 30.23 -52.38 55.84
C ARG A 332 30.34 -50.98 56.46
#